data_AF-A0A3S9Q633-F1
#
_entry.id   AF-A0A3S9Q633-F1
#
_cell.length_a   1.000
_cell.length_b   1.000
_cell.length_c   1.000
_cell.angle_alpha   90.00
_cell.angle_beta   90.00
_cell.angle_gamma   90.00
#
_symmetry.space_group_name_H-M   'P 1'
#
loop_
_entity.id
_entity.type
_entity.pdbx_description
1 polymer ?
#
loop_
_entity_poly.entity_id
_entity_poly.type
_entity_poly.pdbx_seq_one_letter_code
_entity_poly.pdbx_strand_id
1 'polypeptide(L)'
;MLKIFITATDTDAGKTYAAQALVHALVTSEKKVAVFKPISAGCERVNGNLVNDDALLLLKQSNCQQTIAEVNPIAFELAIAPHIAAAQQQQVISLADIAKNYEKIVALAPDVIVCEGAGGGVYHLAMEHSYLSLYKQAIKM
;
A
#
# COMPACT_ATOMS: atom_id res chain seq x y z
N MET A 1 -8.25 -8.12 15.09
CA MET A 1 -7.90 -7.44 13.82
C MET A 1 -7.28 -8.45 12.85
N LEU A 2 -7.94 -8.70 11.72
CA LEU A 2 -7.44 -9.55 10.63
C LEU A 2 -6.49 -8.74 9.74
N LYS A 3 -5.42 -9.36 9.23
CA LYS A 3 -4.46 -8.74 8.33
C LYS A 3 -4.39 -9.53 7.03
N ILE A 4 -4.64 -8.86 5.90
CA ILE A 4 -4.65 -9.48 4.58
C ILE A 4 -3.63 -8.76 3.71
N PHE A 5 -2.74 -9.52 3.06
CA PHE A 5 -1.81 -8.98 2.08
C PHE A 5 -2.19 -9.50 0.70
N ILE A 6 -2.37 -8.57 -0.24
CA ILE A 6 -2.70 -8.88 -1.62
C ILE A 6 -1.46 -8.63 -2.47
N THR A 7 -1.05 -9.67 -3.19
CA THR A 7 0.09 -9.67 -4.10
C THR A 7 -0.34 -10.17 -5.47
N ALA A 8 0.54 -10.03 -6.46
CA ALA A 8 0.31 -10.54 -7.80
C ALA A 8 1.61 -10.99 -8.45
N THR A 9 1.49 -11.85 -9.46
CA THR A 9 2.62 -12.35 -10.25
C THR A 9 3.15 -11.35 -11.27
N ASP A 10 2.34 -10.36 -11.65
CA ASP A 10 2.72 -9.30 -12.59
C ASP A 10 1.98 -7.98 -12.29
N THR A 11 2.50 -6.89 -12.82
CA THR A 11 1.80 -5.61 -12.90
C THR A 11 0.55 -5.81 -13.77
N ASP A 12 -0.56 -5.15 -13.44
CA ASP A 12 -1.86 -5.28 -14.12
C ASP A 12 -2.56 -6.65 -14.07
N ALA A 13 -2.07 -7.60 -13.26
CA ALA A 13 -2.75 -8.88 -13.01
C ALA A 13 -4.07 -8.77 -12.21
N GLY A 14 -4.68 -7.58 -12.12
CA GLY A 14 -5.97 -7.36 -11.46
C GLY A 14 -5.93 -7.24 -9.93
N LYS A 15 -4.76 -6.98 -9.36
CA LYS A 15 -4.55 -6.91 -7.90
C LYS A 15 -5.45 -5.87 -7.22
N THR A 16 -5.49 -4.65 -7.75
CA THR A 16 -6.30 -3.57 -7.19
C THR A 16 -7.79 -3.86 -7.33
N TYR A 17 -8.21 -4.45 -8.44
CA TYR A 17 -9.60 -4.89 -8.61
C TYR A 17 -10.00 -5.92 -7.55
N ALA A 18 -9.17 -6.95 -7.34
CA ALA A 18 -9.41 -7.97 -6.31
C ALA A 18 -9.42 -7.34 -4.90
N ALA A 19 -8.52 -6.41 -4.63
CA ALA A 19 -8.44 -5.68 -3.37
C ALA A 19 -9.69 -4.84 -3.11
N GLN A 20 -10.16 -4.07 -4.10
CA GLN A 20 -11.40 -3.31 -4.00
C GLN A 20 -12.61 -4.19 -3.73
N ALA A 21 -12.75 -5.30 -4.45
CA ALA A 21 -13.85 -6.25 -4.25
C ALA A 21 -13.84 -6.83 -2.83
N LEU A 22 -12.66 -7.20 -2.31
CA LEU A 22 -12.50 -7.71 -0.96
C LEU A 22 -12.84 -6.66 0.10
N VAL A 23 -12.30 -5.44 -0.05
CA VAL A 23 -12.57 -4.32 0.86
C VAL A 23 -14.06 -4.02 0.88
N HIS A 24 -14.70 -3.92 -0.28
CA HIS A 24 -16.14 -3.68 -0.40
C HIS A 24 -16.98 -4.76 0.29
N ALA A 25 -16.65 -6.04 0.07
CA ALA A 25 -17.35 -7.16 0.70
C ALA A 25 -17.21 -7.13 2.24
N LEU A 26 -16.03 -6.82 2.76
CA LEU A 26 -15.78 -6.71 4.20
C LEU A 26 -16.53 -5.52 4.82
N VAL A 27 -16.53 -4.36 4.15
CA VAL A 27 -17.28 -3.17 4.60
C VAL A 27 -18.79 -3.44 4.58
N THR A 28 -19.30 -4.10 3.54
CA THR A 28 -20.71 -4.50 3.45
C THR A 28 -21.09 -5.53 4.52
N SER A 29 -20.11 -6.29 5.03
CA SER A 29 -20.27 -7.19 6.17
C SER A 29 -20.06 -6.50 7.52
N GLU A 30 -20.27 -5.18 7.57
CA GLU A 30 -20.20 -4.33 8.77
C GLU A 30 -18.84 -4.32 9.47
N LYS A 31 -17.73 -4.61 8.76
CA LYS A 31 -16.38 -4.48 9.30
C LYS A 31 -15.86 -3.06 9.14
N LYS A 32 -15.10 -2.60 10.13
CA LYS A 32 -14.22 -1.42 9.99
C LYS A 32 -12.95 -1.85 9.26
N VAL A 33 -12.82 -1.45 8.00
CA VAL A 33 -11.74 -1.88 7.11
C VAL A 33 -10.82 -0.72 6.82
N ALA A 34 -9.55 -0.87 7.20
CA ALA A 34 -8.47 0.00 6.76
C ALA A 34 -7.74 -0.61 5.55
N VAL A 35 -7.23 0.26 4.69
CA VAL A 35 -6.46 -0.13 3.50
C VAL A 35 -5.06 0.46 3.53
N PHE A 36 -4.09 -0.26 2.98
CA PHE A 36 -2.71 0.19 2.97
C PHE A 36 -2.01 -0.16 1.66
N LYS A 37 -1.52 0.84 0.94
CA LYS A 37 -0.66 0.68 -0.24
C LYS A 37 0.66 1.38 0.07
N PRO A 38 1.59 0.70 0.78
CA PRO A 38 2.72 1.35 1.45
C PRO A 38 3.57 2.20 0.51
N ILE A 39 3.76 1.71 -0.72
CA ILE A 39 4.66 2.29 -1.71
C ILE A 39 3.95 2.30 -3.06
N SER A 40 4.07 3.39 -3.80
CA SER A 40 3.58 3.55 -5.16
C SER A 40 4.51 4.46 -5.96
N ALA A 41 4.42 4.34 -7.29
CA ALA A 41 5.10 5.21 -8.23
C ALA A 41 4.12 5.57 -9.36
N GLY A 42 4.43 6.58 -10.17
CA GLY A 42 3.50 7.12 -11.16
C GLY A 42 2.33 7.89 -10.53
N CYS A 43 2.57 8.56 -9.41
CA CYS A 43 1.55 9.34 -8.73
C CYS A 43 1.36 10.71 -9.39
N GLU A 44 0.12 11.18 -9.46
CA GLU A 44 -0.20 12.52 -9.93
C GLU A 44 -0.15 13.54 -8.79
N ARG A 45 0.29 14.76 -9.08
CA ARG A 45 0.30 15.85 -8.10
C ARG A 45 -1.04 16.58 -8.10
N VAL A 46 -1.85 16.36 -7.06
CA VAL A 46 -3.16 16.98 -6.87
C VAL A 46 -3.14 17.83 -5.61
N ASN A 47 -3.36 19.14 -5.75
CA ASN A 47 -3.37 20.10 -4.63
C ASN A 47 -2.11 20.00 -3.73
N GLY A 48 -0.95 19.78 -4.36
CA GLY A 48 0.34 19.65 -3.67
C GLY A 48 0.65 18.25 -3.13
N ASN A 49 -0.31 17.33 -3.11
CA ASN A 49 -0.12 15.95 -2.65
C ASN A 49 0.09 15.01 -3.85
N LEU A 50 0.92 13.98 -3.66
CA LEU A 50 1.02 12.88 -4.61
C LEU A 50 -0.14 11.90 -4.37
N VAL A 51 -0.88 11.57 -5.42
CA VAL A 51 -2.04 10.69 -5.39
C VAL A 51 -1.80 9.56 -6.37
N ASN A 52 -1.84 8.33 -5.85
CA ASN A 52 -1.84 7.13 -6.67
C ASN A 52 -3.28 6.65 -6.92
N ASP A 53 -3.60 6.29 -8.16
CA ASP A 53 -4.95 5.86 -8.54
C ASP A 53 -5.40 4.62 -7.78
N ASP A 54 -4.54 3.60 -7.65
CA ASP A 54 -4.90 2.39 -6.91
C ASP A 54 -5.17 2.70 -5.43
N ALA A 55 -4.32 3.54 -4.81
CA ALA A 55 -4.52 3.97 -3.43
C ALA A 55 -5.85 4.71 -3.25
N LEU A 56 -6.21 5.58 -4.21
CA LEU A 56 -7.48 6.31 -4.21
C LEU A 56 -8.67 5.36 -4.39
N LEU A 57 -8.53 4.36 -5.26
CA LEU A 57 -9.53 3.32 -5.50
C LEU A 57 -9.78 2.46 -4.26
N LEU A 58 -8.74 2.10 -3.52
CA LEU A 58 -8.85 1.40 -2.24
C LEU A 58 -9.50 2.28 -1.17
N LEU A 59 -9.06 3.54 -1.08
CA LEU A 59 -9.58 4.49 -0.09
C LEU A 59 -11.10 4.71 -0.26
N LYS A 60 -11.58 4.82 -1.49
CA LYS A 60 -13.02 4.98 -1.80
C LYS A 60 -13.88 3.81 -1.30
N GLN A 61 -13.30 2.62 -1.18
CA GLN A 61 -14.02 1.42 -0.73
C GLN A 61 -13.90 1.17 0.77
N SER A 62 -12.91 1.76 1.44
CA SER A 62 -12.67 1.58 2.87
C SER A 62 -13.57 2.49 3.71
N ASN A 63 -13.71 2.19 5.01
CA ASN A 63 -14.55 2.97 5.94
C ASN A 63 -13.82 3.33 7.25
N CYS A 64 -12.49 3.34 7.24
CA CYS A 64 -11.67 3.61 8.43
C CYS A 64 -11.23 5.08 8.57
N GLN A 65 -11.88 6.01 7.85
CA GLN A 65 -11.60 7.46 7.91
C GLN A 65 -10.15 7.85 7.61
N GLN A 66 -9.47 7.07 6.76
CA GLN A 66 -8.09 7.34 6.36
C GLN A 66 -8.03 8.49 5.37
N THR A 67 -6.91 9.20 5.39
CA THR A 67 -6.49 10.12 4.33
C THR A 67 -5.69 9.39 3.27
N ILE A 68 -5.58 9.95 2.06
CA ILE A 68 -4.77 9.36 0.98
C ILE A 68 -3.29 9.18 1.38
N ALA A 69 -2.74 10.10 2.17
CA ALA A 69 -1.37 10.04 2.66
C ALA A 69 -1.16 8.94 3.71
N GLU A 70 -2.20 8.54 4.45
CA GLU A 70 -2.14 7.38 5.35
C GLU A 70 -2.24 6.07 4.56
N VAL A 71 -3.09 6.03 3.53
CA VAL A 71 -3.21 4.85 2.66
C VAL A 71 -1.91 4.61 1.89
N ASN A 72 -1.32 5.66 1.32
CA ASN A 72 -0.13 5.59 0.48
C ASN A 72 0.93 6.61 0.92
N PRO A 73 1.70 6.29 1.98
CA PRO A 73 2.63 7.23 2.63
C PRO A 73 3.94 7.44 1.85
N ILE A 74 4.35 6.47 1.02
CA ILE A 74 5.55 6.57 0.19
C ILE A 74 5.08 6.57 -1.26
N ALA A 75 5.08 7.76 -1.85
CA ALA A 75 4.54 8.00 -3.18
C ALA A 75 5.60 8.70 -4.03
N PHE A 76 5.82 8.21 -5.25
CA PHE A 76 6.75 8.80 -6.21
C PHE A 76 6.03 9.24 -7.48
N GLU A 77 6.38 10.42 -8.00
CA GLU A 77 5.77 11.00 -9.20
C GLU A 77 6.15 10.23 -10.48
N LEU A 78 7.41 9.80 -10.59
CA LEU A 78 7.90 9.11 -11.78
C LEU A 78 7.25 7.73 -11.94
N ALA A 79 6.68 7.46 -13.11
CA ALA A 79 6.06 6.19 -13.49
C ALA A 79 7.12 5.12 -13.83
N ILE A 80 7.94 4.77 -12.85
CA ILE A 80 8.99 3.75 -12.92
C ILE A 80 8.93 2.88 -11.66
N ALA A 81 9.69 1.78 -11.60
CA ALA A 81 9.71 0.94 -10.41
C ALA A 81 10.06 1.78 -9.15
N PRO A 82 9.35 1.63 -8.01
CA PRO A 82 9.50 2.55 -6.88
C PRO A 82 10.93 2.67 -6.33
N HIS A 83 11.71 1.58 -6.34
CA HIS A 83 13.10 1.61 -5.92
C HIS A 83 13.99 2.49 -6.82
N ILE A 84 13.68 2.55 -8.12
CA ILE A 84 14.38 3.42 -9.08
C ILE A 84 13.97 4.87 -8.84
N ALA A 85 12.67 5.14 -8.65
CA ALA A 85 12.18 6.48 -8.36
C ALA A 85 12.78 7.04 -7.06
N ALA A 86 12.85 6.21 -6.02
CA ALA A 86 13.49 6.55 -4.76
C ALA A 86 14.97 6.91 -4.95
N ALA A 87 15.73 6.07 -5.68
CA ALA A 87 17.14 6.32 -5.97
C ALA A 87 17.36 7.63 -6.72
N GLN A 88 16.53 7.95 -7.71
CA GLN A 88 16.62 9.22 -8.46
C GLN A 88 16.30 10.45 -7.60
N GLN A 89 15.45 10.30 -6.58
CA GLN A 89 15.12 11.36 -5.63
C GLN A 89 16.04 11.37 -4.40
N GLN A 90 17.09 10.53 -4.38
CA GLN A 90 17.98 10.33 -3.24
C GLN A 90 17.22 9.99 -1.94
N GLN A 91 16.09 9.32 -2.08
CA GLN A 91 15.27 8.82 -0.98
C GLN A 91 15.53 7.33 -0.75
N VAL A 92 15.59 6.94 0.51
CA VAL A 92 15.73 5.53 0.92
C VAL A 92 14.36 5.02 1.36
N ILE A 93 13.89 3.97 0.71
CA ILE A 93 12.71 3.23 1.19
C ILE A 93 13.17 2.31 2.32
N SER A 94 12.82 2.65 3.56
CA SER A 94 13.19 1.84 4.73
C SER A 94 12.03 1.02 5.29
N LEU A 95 12.35 -0.14 5.85
CA LEU A 95 11.40 -0.95 6.62
C LEU A 95 10.82 -0.20 7.81
N ALA A 96 11.65 0.60 8.47
CA ALA A 96 11.25 1.39 9.62
C ALA A 96 10.15 2.40 9.24
N ASP A 97 10.24 3.02 8.07
CA ASP A 97 9.23 3.97 7.58
C ASP A 97 7.92 3.28 7.22
N ILE A 98 7.99 2.10 6.58
CA ILE A 98 6.80 1.29 6.29
C ILE A 98 6.12 0.88 7.60
N ALA A 99 6.87 0.34 8.56
CA ALA A 99 6.35 -0.09 9.85
C ALA A 99 5.74 1.09 10.62
N LYS A 100 6.43 2.23 10.68
CA LYS A 100 5.94 3.45 11.33
C LYS A 100 4.61 3.93 10.75
N ASN A 101 4.45 3.90 9.43
CA ASN A 101 3.18 4.28 8.81
C ASN A 101 2.10 3.23 9.00
N TYR A 102 2.46 1.94 9.00
CA TYR A 102 1.54 0.85 9.30
C TYR A 102 1.00 0.94 10.74
N GLU A 103 1.82 1.28 11.73
CA GLU A 103 1.39 1.46 13.12
C GLU A 103 0.33 2.57 13.26
N LYS A 104 0.38 3.62 12.42
CA LYS A 104 -0.69 4.62 12.36
C LYS A 104 -2.01 4.02 11.91
N ILE A 105 -1.98 3.08 10.95
CA ILE A 105 -3.17 2.36 10.49
C ILE A 105 -3.73 1.47 11.59
N VAL A 106 -2.86 0.78 12.34
CA VAL A 106 -3.25 -0.04 13.48
C VAL A 106 -3.91 0.82 14.57
N ALA A 107 -3.39 2.03 14.82
CA ALA A 107 -3.93 2.96 15.81
C ALA A 107 -5.35 3.43 15.51
N LEU A 108 -5.83 3.31 14.26
CA LEU A 108 -7.23 3.56 13.90
C LEU A 108 -8.19 2.46 14.43
N ALA A 109 -7.66 1.39 15.02
CA ALA A 109 -8.39 0.24 15.54
C ALA A 109 -9.39 -0.38 14.52
N PRO A 110 -8.95 -0.77 13.31
CA PRO A 110 -9.81 -1.47 12.36
C PRO A 110 -10.04 -2.93 12.75
N ASP A 111 -11.14 -3.50 12.27
CA ASP A 111 -11.38 -4.94 12.32
C ASP A 111 -10.48 -5.69 11.34
N VAL A 112 -10.23 -5.09 10.17
CA VAL A 112 -9.44 -5.67 9.08
C VAL A 112 -8.51 -4.63 8.47
N ILE A 113 -7.25 -5.01 8.22
CA ILE A 113 -6.32 -4.26 7.38
C ILE A 113 -6.10 -5.04 6.09
N VAL A 114 -6.43 -4.43 4.95
CA VAL A 114 -6.14 -4.95 3.62
C VAL A 114 -4.96 -4.16 3.04
N CYS A 115 -3.81 -4.82 2.93
CA CYS A 115 -2.65 -4.23 2.31
C CYS A 115 -2.47 -4.73 0.89
N GLU A 116 -2.33 -3.79 -0.05
CA GLU A 116 -1.97 -4.10 -1.42
C GLU A 116 -0.47 -3.88 -1.62
N GLY A 117 0.24 -4.89 -2.13
CA GLY A 117 1.66 -4.78 -2.50
C GLY A 117 1.87 -3.89 -3.73
N ALA A 118 3.09 -3.41 -3.94
CA ALA A 118 3.48 -2.66 -5.13
C ALA A 118 3.91 -3.60 -6.27
N GLY A 119 3.44 -3.34 -7.51
CA GLY A 119 3.81 -4.09 -8.73
C GLY A 119 3.33 -5.55 -8.72
N GLY A 120 3.72 -6.34 -9.72
CA GLY A 120 3.67 -7.79 -9.58
C GLY A 120 4.93 -8.50 -10.03
N GLY A 121 5.13 -9.66 -9.43
CA GLY A 121 6.40 -10.31 -9.35
C GLY A 121 7.16 -9.87 -8.10
N VAL A 122 7.99 -10.78 -7.59
CA VAL A 122 8.88 -10.58 -6.44
C VAL A 122 9.91 -9.49 -6.82
N TYR A 123 9.53 -8.21 -6.76
CA TYR A 123 10.50 -7.14 -6.94
C TYR A 123 11.47 -7.20 -5.76
N HIS A 124 12.72 -7.51 -6.07
CA HIS A 124 13.83 -7.46 -5.12
C HIS A 124 14.19 -5.99 -4.89
N LEU A 125 13.84 -5.46 -3.72
CA LEU A 125 14.45 -4.24 -3.22
C LEU A 125 15.89 -4.61 -2.83
N ALA A 126 16.87 -3.99 -3.48
CA ALA A 126 18.29 -4.09 -3.21
C ALA A 126 18.77 -5.49 -2.79
N MET A 127 19.04 -6.35 -3.78
CA MET A 127 19.88 -7.57 -3.71
C MET A 127 19.56 -8.67 -2.67
N GLU A 128 18.67 -8.49 -1.68
CA GLU A 128 18.40 -9.55 -0.67
C GLU A 128 16.93 -9.74 -0.26
N HIS A 129 16.01 -8.78 -0.48
CA HIS A 129 14.63 -8.91 0.03
C HIS A 129 13.53 -8.53 -0.97
N SER A 130 12.47 -9.34 -1.00
CA SER A 130 11.23 -9.04 -1.73
C SER A 130 10.31 -8.08 -0.96
N TYR A 131 9.43 -7.36 -1.64
CA TYR A 131 8.36 -6.58 -0.98
C TYR A 131 7.52 -7.42 0.00
N LEU A 132 7.27 -8.69 -0.31
CA LEU A 132 6.53 -9.59 0.56
C LEU A 132 7.30 -9.91 1.86
N SER A 133 8.61 -10.17 1.78
CA SER A 133 9.44 -10.39 2.96
C SER A 133 9.58 -9.12 3.80
N LEU A 134 9.71 -7.97 3.15
CA LEU A 134 9.76 -6.68 3.82
C LEU A 134 8.44 -6.38 4.55
N TYR A 135 7.30 -6.67 3.89
CA TYR A 135 5.99 -6.51 4.50
C TYR A 135 5.82 -7.41 5.72
N LYS A 136 6.06 -8.74 5.58
CA LYS A 136 5.99 -9.68 6.71
C LYS A 136 6.79 -9.22 7.92
N GLN A 137 8.03 -8.76 7.68
CA GLN A 137 8.91 -8.26 8.73
C GLN A 137 8.40 -6.95 9.36
N ALA A 138 7.88 -6.02 8.55
CA ALA A 138 7.34 -4.75 9.02
C ALA A 138 6.06 -4.92 9.87
N ILE A 139 5.19 -5.87 9.51
CA ILE A 139 3.87 -6.01 10.14
C ILE A 139 3.76 -7.17 11.14
N LYS A 140 4.90 -7.81 11.45
CA LYS A 140 5.03 -8.96 12.36
C LYS A 140 4.01 -10.07 12.06
N MET A 141 3.90 -10.44 10.78
CA MET A 141 3.18 -11.64 10.31
C MET A 141 4.17 -12.74 9.98
#